data_AF-A0A9N8QT70-F1
#
_entry.id   AF-A0A9N8QT70-F1
#
_cell.length_a   1.000
_cell.length_b   1.000
_cell.length_c   1.000
_cell.angle_alpha   90.00
_cell.angle_beta   90.00
_cell.angle_gamma   90.00
#
_symmetry.space_group_name_H-M   'P 1'
#
loop_
_entity.id
_entity.type
_entity.pdbx_description
1 polymer ?
#
loop_
_entity_poly.entity_id
_entity_poly.type
_entity_poly.pdbx_seq_one_letter_code
_entity_poly.pdbx_strand_id
1 'polypeptide(L)'
;MRKYLLIFLMLFSGLFLAQNIYNGQNIEQNRKYWSGNNRYYLIFQGDGNLVVYNKNNDPMWSSNTSGRATRAVFQDDGNLVVYGQRESVVYSTKTNGKRADRLTMQDDGNLVIYTRSNPLWSSNTNAGNGGNFGFRDTSSLNPGYQFRKGQKLYSANRSYYLSFQTDGNLVLATKNGDPIWSSATDNRGYAKFQDDGNLVVYDSYNKAIWSTNSSNRGVRNLKIQDDGNLVLYNDNNSAIWSSGTQR
;
A
#
# COMPACT_ATOMS: atom_id res chain seq x y z
N MET A 1 45.25 -31.16 -27.07
CA MET A 1 45.01 -30.45 -25.79
C MET A 1 43.61 -29.86 -25.82
N ARG A 2 42.68 -30.44 -25.05
CA ARG A 2 41.29 -29.98 -24.94
C ARG A 2 41.27 -28.65 -24.18
N LYS A 3 40.74 -27.59 -24.79
CA LYS A 3 40.49 -26.31 -24.11
C LYS A 3 39.10 -26.37 -23.49
N TYR A 4 39.03 -26.23 -22.17
CA TYR A 4 37.79 -26.15 -21.41
C TYR A 4 37.06 -24.85 -21.76
N LEU A 5 35.82 -24.96 -22.21
CA LEU A 5 34.90 -23.84 -22.36
C LEU A 5 34.32 -23.53 -20.97
N LEU A 6 34.77 -22.43 -20.36
CA LEU A 6 34.18 -21.93 -19.12
C LEU A 6 32.79 -21.36 -19.44
N ILE A 7 31.74 -22.04 -18.99
CA ILE A 7 30.37 -21.51 -19.02
C ILE A 7 30.24 -20.53 -17.86
N PHE A 8 30.20 -19.24 -18.17
CA PHE A 8 29.96 -18.17 -17.20
C PHE A 8 28.45 -18.10 -16.92
N LEU A 9 28.01 -18.78 -15.85
CA LEU A 9 26.64 -18.69 -15.36
C LEU A 9 26.48 -17.33 -14.64
N MET A 10 25.96 -16.32 -15.33
CA MET A 10 25.53 -15.08 -14.67
C MET A 10 24.28 -15.37 -13.84
N LEU A 11 24.45 -15.55 -12.54
CA LEU A 11 23.37 -15.44 -11.57
C LEU A 11 22.98 -13.96 -11.46
N PHE A 12 21.95 -13.55 -12.20
CA PHE A 12 21.29 -12.27 -11.96
C PHE A 12 20.52 -12.37 -10.63
N SER A 13 21.13 -11.96 -9.53
CA SER A 13 20.40 -11.53 -8.34
C SER A 13 19.73 -10.20 -8.69
N GLY A 14 18.56 -10.26 -9.33
CA GLY A 14 17.87 -9.06 -9.79
C GLY A 14 17.42 -8.20 -8.62
N LEU A 15 18.06 -7.04 -8.44
CA LEU A 15 17.38 -5.89 -7.86
C LEU A 15 16.23 -5.56 -8.83
N PHE A 16 15.00 -5.84 -8.42
CA PHE A 16 13.82 -5.42 -9.16
C PHE A 16 13.67 -3.90 -9.00
N LEU A 17 14.18 -3.14 -9.96
CA LEU A 17 13.83 -1.73 -10.08
C LEU A 17 12.36 -1.61 -10.51
N ALA A 18 11.67 -0.57 -10.06
CA ALA A 18 10.31 -0.29 -10.50
C ALA A 18 10.23 -0.23 -12.03
N GLN A 19 9.26 -0.93 -12.62
CA GLN A 19 9.13 -0.96 -14.07
C GLN A 19 8.51 0.34 -14.57
N ASN A 20 9.35 1.19 -15.15
CA ASN A 20 8.93 2.44 -15.77
C ASN A 20 8.34 2.19 -17.16
N ILE A 21 7.26 2.91 -17.46
CA ILE A 21 6.66 2.97 -18.78
C ILE A 21 7.00 4.35 -19.36
N TYR A 22 7.63 4.38 -20.53
CA TYR A 22 8.05 5.59 -21.21
C TYR A 22 7.07 5.96 -22.32
N ASN A 23 7.16 7.20 -22.78
CA ASN A 23 6.33 7.73 -23.85
C ASN A 23 6.38 6.86 -25.12
N GLY A 24 5.25 6.77 -25.81
CA GLY A 24 5.06 5.94 -27.00
C GLY A 24 4.76 4.46 -26.70
N GLN A 25 4.81 4.02 -25.45
CA GLN A 25 4.60 2.61 -25.08
C GLN A 25 3.12 2.27 -24.86
N ASN A 26 2.69 1.17 -25.45
CA ASN A 26 1.41 0.53 -25.11
C ASN A 26 1.54 -0.19 -23.76
N ILE A 27 0.50 -0.10 -22.94
CA ILE A 27 0.36 -0.96 -21.77
C ILE A 27 -0.22 -2.28 -22.26
N GLU A 28 0.66 -3.26 -22.44
CA GLU A 28 0.28 -4.61 -22.88
C GLU A 28 -0.83 -5.21 -22.01
N GLN A 29 -1.82 -5.81 -22.68
CA GLN A 29 -2.95 -6.42 -22.02
C GLN A 29 -2.51 -7.63 -21.20
N ASN A 30 -3.06 -7.77 -20.00
CA ASN A 30 -2.77 -8.78 -18.98
C ASN A 30 -1.34 -8.80 -18.42
N ARG A 31 -0.45 -7.92 -18.89
CA ARG A 31 0.89 -7.75 -18.32
C ARG A 31 0.82 -6.92 -17.03
N LYS A 32 1.48 -7.40 -15.98
CA LYS A 32 1.64 -6.69 -14.71
C LYS A 32 2.93 -5.87 -14.73
N TYR A 33 2.82 -4.58 -14.46
CA TYR A 33 3.93 -3.64 -14.31
C TYR A 33 4.13 -3.35 -12.83
N TRP A 34 5.13 -3.99 -12.22
CA TRP A 34 5.33 -4.00 -10.78
C TRP A 34 6.13 -2.78 -10.28
N SER A 35 5.79 -2.35 -9.06
CA SER A 35 6.64 -1.54 -8.18
C SER A 35 7.95 -2.28 -7.87
N GLY A 36 9.01 -1.54 -7.54
CA GLY A 36 10.34 -2.13 -7.26
C GLY A 36 10.33 -3.04 -6.04
N ASN A 37 9.47 -2.76 -5.06
CA ASN A 37 9.27 -3.62 -3.90
C ASN A 37 8.30 -4.80 -4.13
N ASN A 38 7.78 -4.98 -5.35
CA ASN A 38 6.81 -6.03 -5.72
C ASN A 38 5.52 -6.04 -4.88
N ARG A 39 5.13 -4.92 -4.26
CA ARG A 39 3.90 -4.83 -3.44
C ARG A 39 2.68 -4.33 -4.20
N TYR A 40 2.89 -3.72 -5.35
CA TYR A 40 1.86 -3.07 -6.17
C TYR A 40 2.14 -3.28 -7.66
N TYR A 41 1.10 -3.31 -8.47
CA TYR A 41 1.24 -3.38 -9.91
C TYR A 41 0.11 -2.65 -10.66
N LEU A 42 0.45 -2.14 -11.84
CA LEU A 42 -0.50 -1.70 -12.86
C LEU A 42 -0.79 -2.85 -13.84
N ILE A 43 -2.04 -3.00 -14.27
CA ILE A 43 -2.44 -3.97 -15.30
C ILE A 43 -3.54 -3.37 -16.19
N PHE A 44 -3.41 -3.55 -17.50
CA PHE A 44 -4.52 -3.37 -18.45
C PHE A 44 -5.18 -4.74 -18.67
N GLN A 45 -6.37 -4.94 -18.14
CA GLN A 45 -7.00 -6.26 -18.03
C GLN A 45 -7.67 -6.71 -19.33
N GLY A 46 -7.94 -8.01 -19.43
CA GLY A 46 -8.69 -8.65 -20.52
C GLY A 46 -10.06 -8.01 -20.80
N ASP A 47 -10.70 -7.45 -19.78
CA ASP A 47 -12.00 -6.79 -19.85
C ASP A 47 -11.94 -5.33 -20.30
N GLY A 48 -10.74 -4.79 -20.59
CA GLY A 48 -10.55 -3.41 -20.98
C GLY A 48 -10.45 -2.43 -19.80
N ASN A 49 -10.28 -2.89 -18.56
CA ASN A 49 -10.05 -2.00 -17.43
C ASN A 49 -8.55 -1.80 -17.17
N LEU A 50 -8.12 -0.55 -16.93
CA LEU A 50 -6.77 -0.25 -16.46
C LEU A 50 -6.83 -0.08 -14.94
N VAL A 51 -6.09 -0.91 -14.20
CA VAL A 51 -6.27 -1.04 -12.74
C VAL A 51 -4.91 -1.09 -12.03
N VAL A 52 -4.82 -0.39 -10.90
CA VAL A 52 -3.74 -0.55 -9.93
C VAL A 52 -4.20 -1.52 -8.86
N TYR A 53 -3.38 -2.50 -8.54
CA TYR A 53 -3.61 -3.50 -7.52
C TYR A 53 -2.48 -3.53 -6.49
N ASN A 54 -2.77 -3.99 -5.29
CA ASN A 54 -1.75 -4.49 -4.38
C ASN A 54 -1.35 -5.94 -4.73
N LYS A 55 -0.30 -6.47 -4.07
CA LYS A 55 0.21 -7.85 -4.27
C LYS A 55 -0.82 -8.95 -4.00
N ASN A 56 -1.87 -8.66 -3.23
CA ASN A 56 -2.93 -9.62 -2.92
C ASN A 56 -4.07 -9.59 -3.94
N ASN A 57 -3.95 -8.79 -5.00
CA ASN A 57 -4.97 -8.55 -6.00
C ASN A 57 -6.20 -7.80 -5.44
N ASP A 58 -6.04 -6.95 -4.42
CA ASP A 58 -7.07 -5.95 -4.08
C ASP A 58 -6.94 -4.72 -4.99
N PRO A 59 -8.02 -4.28 -5.67
CA PRO A 59 -7.96 -3.12 -6.56
C PRO A 59 -7.86 -1.83 -5.75
N MET A 60 -6.95 -0.94 -6.12
CA MET A 60 -6.69 0.34 -5.42
C MET A 60 -7.15 1.55 -6.23
N TRP A 61 -7.04 1.47 -7.56
CA TRP A 61 -7.51 2.48 -8.52
C TRP A 61 -7.90 1.81 -9.83
N SER A 62 -8.83 2.41 -10.57
CA SER A 62 -9.28 1.95 -11.87
C SER A 62 -9.65 3.12 -12.76
N SER A 63 -9.41 2.98 -14.07
CA SER A 63 -9.90 3.89 -15.10
C SER A 63 -11.43 3.83 -15.30
N ASN A 64 -12.10 2.84 -14.73
CA ASN A 64 -13.53 2.53 -14.92
C ASN A 64 -13.89 2.26 -16.39
N THR A 65 -13.03 1.58 -17.14
CA THR A 65 -13.19 1.36 -18.59
C THR A 65 -13.59 -0.07 -18.96
N SER A 66 -13.92 -0.91 -17.97
CA SER A 66 -14.37 -2.29 -18.19
C SER A 66 -15.51 -2.37 -19.21
N GLY A 67 -15.40 -3.33 -20.14
CA GLY A 67 -16.33 -3.56 -21.25
C GLY A 67 -16.28 -2.52 -22.37
N ARG A 68 -15.43 -1.49 -22.27
CA ARG A 68 -15.41 -0.36 -23.22
C ARG A 68 -14.06 -0.12 -23.89
N ALA A 69 -12.96 -0.57 -23.28
CA ALA A 69 -11.63 -0.33 -23.85
C ALA A 69 -11.05 -1.53 -24.59
N THR A 70 -10.20 -1.23 -25.57
CA THR A 70 -9.40 -2.19 -26.33
C THR A 70 -7.91 -1.91 -26.27
N ARG A 71 -7.49 -0.70 -25.84
CA ARG A 71 -6.08 -0.30 -25.83
C ARG A 71 -5.79 0.71 -24.73
N ALA A 72 -4.64 0.57 -24.05
CA ALA A 72 -4.11 1.56 -23.13
C ALA A 72 -2.69 1.94 -23.56
N VAL A 73 -2.38 3.23 -23.59
CA VAL A 73 -1.10 3.75 -24.10
C VAL A 73 -0.65 4.96 -23.29
N PHE A 74 0.64 5.03 -22.99
CA PHE A 74 1.28 6.26 -22.53
C PHE A 74 1.91 6.93 -23.75
N GLN A 75 1.22 7.95 -24.27
CA GLN A 75 1.47 8.52 -25.59
C GLN A 75 2.71 9.42 -25.63
N ASP A 76 3.20 9.70 -26.85
CA ASP A 76 4.35 10.60 -27.07
C ASP A 76 4.12 12.03 -26.58
N ASP A 77 2.86 12.47 -26.50
CA ASP A 77 2.48 13.79 -25.98
C ASP A 77 2.48 13.86 -24.44
N GLY A 78 2.81 12.74 -23.77
CA GLY A 78 2.86 12.62 -22.33
C GLY A 78 1.52 12.26 -21.68
N ASN A 79 0.50 11.89 -22.45
CA ASN A 79 -0.81 11.53 -21.92
C ASN A 79 -0.96 10.01 -21.76
N LEU A 80 -1.41 9.56 -20.57
CA LEU A 80 -1.95 8.21 -20.43
C LEU A 80 -3.41 8.21 -20.90
N VAL A 81 -3.68 7.42 -21.94
CA VAL A 81 -4.99 7.32 -22.58
C VAL A 81 -5.42 5.86 -22.71
N VAL A 82 -6.69 5.63 -22.40
CA VAL A 82 -7.37 4.34 -22.65
C VAL A 82 -8.40 4.57 -23.74
N TYR A 83 -8.28 3.80 -24.81
CA TYR A 83 -9.11 3.83 -26.00
C TYR A 83 -10.08 2.66 -26.04
N GLY A 84 -11.30 2.94 -26.49
CA GLY A 84 -12.30 1.96 -26.90
C GLY A 84 -12.27 1.70 -28.40
N GLN A 85 -13.35 1.10 -28.90
CA GLN A 85 -13.50 0.83 -30.32
C GLN A 85 -13.39 2.11 -31.15
N ARG A 86 -12.84 1.97 -32.38
CA ARG A 86 -12.65 3.07 -33.34
C ARG A 86 -11.90 4.27 -32.75
N GLU A 87 -10.91 4.01 -31.90
CA GLU A 87 -10.05 5.06 -31.32
C GLU A 87 -10.81 6.08 -30.45
N SER A 88 -11.95 5.68 -29.87
CA SER A 88 -12.70 6.51 -28.93
C SER A 88 -11.97 6.63 -27.60
N VAL A 89 -11.72 7.85 -27.11
CA VAL A 89 -11.10 8.06 -25.80
C VAL A 89 -12.13 7.77 -24.70
N VAL A 90 -11.89 6.75 -23.88
CA VAL A 90 -12.78 6.37 -22.77
C VAL A 90 -12.21 6.72 -21.39
N TYR A 91 -10.90 6.96 -21.31
CA TYR A 91 -10.24 7.57 -20.15
C TYR A 91 -8.97 8.32 -20.59
N SER A 92 -8.66 9.43 -19.91
CA SER A 92 -7.41 10.16 -20.11
C SER A 92 -7.00 10.87 -18.81
N THR A 93 -5.69 10.91 -18.56
CA THR A 93 -5.10 11.67 -17.45
C THR A 93 -5.04 13.18 -17.70
N LYS A 94 -5.32 13.64 -18.94
CA LYS A 94 -5.28 15.05 -19.36
C LYS A 94 -3.90 15.71 -19.13
N THR A 95 -2.85 14.93 -19.32
CA THR A 95 -1.44 15.37 -19.18
C THR A 95 -0.78 15.67 -20.53
N ASN A 96 -1.54 15.64 -21.63
CA ASN A 96 -1.08 15.95 -22.98
C ASN A 96 -0.39 17.32 -23.08
N GLY A 97 0.74 17.38 -23.76
CA GLY A 97 1.52 18.60 -23.97
C GLY A 97 2.27 19.09 -22.72
N LYS A 98 2.20 18.37 -21.60
CA LYS A 98 2.92 18.70 -20.35
C LYS A 98 4.34 18.12 -20.30
N ARG A 99 4.82 17.55 -21.41
CA ARG A 99 6.16 16.95 -21.55
C ARG A 99 6.41 15.87 -20.49
N ALA A 100 5.39 15.09 -20.18
CA ALA A 100 5.56 13.92 -19.34
C ALA A 100 6.43 12.90 -20.07
N ASP A 101 7.39 12.32 -19.36
CA ASP A 101 8.36 11.37 -19.93
C ASP A 101 8.27 9.99 -19.30
N ARG A 102 7.58 9.85 -18.15
CA ARG A 102 7.57 8.60 -17.39
C ARG A 102 6.26 8.38 -16.64
N LEU A 103 5.72 7.17 -16.75
CA LEU A 103 4.69 6.60 -15.90
C LEU A 103 5.32 5.52 -15.00
N THR A 104 5.18 5.64 -13.69
CA THR A 104 5.84 4.75 -12.72
C THR A 104 4.84 4.23 -11.69
N MET A 105 4.83 2.91 -11.48
CA MET A 105 4.23 2.30 -10.30
C MET A 105 5.22 2.41 -9.13
N GLN A 106 4.94 3.27 -8.17
CA GLN A 106 5.83 3.53 -7.05
C GLN A 106 5.65 2.51 -5.92
N ASP A 107 6.70 2.40 -5.09
CA ASP A 107 6.76 1.49 -3.95
C ASP A 107 5.81 1.84 -2.80
N ASP A 108 5.22 3.05 -2.83
CA ASP A 108 4.20 3.50 -1.88
C ASP A 108 2.76 3.14 -2.32
N GLY A 109 2.60 2.51 -3.49
CA GLY A 109 1.30 2.16 -4.05
C GLY A 109 0.69 3.23 -4.95
N ASN A 110 1.39 4.34 -5.22
CA ASN A 110 0.92 5.39 -6.13
C ASN A 110 1.38 5.15 -7.56
N LEU A 111 0.46 5.26 -8.52
CA LEU A 111 0.79 5.32 -9.93
C LEU A 111 0.94 6.79 -10.32
N VAL A 112 2.12 7.18 -10.81
CA VAL A 112 2.45 8.60 -11.02
C VAL A 112 3.00 8.83 -12.43
N ILE A 113 2.53 9.90 -13.05
CA ILE A 113 3.10 10.45 -14.30
C ILE A 113 4.02 11.61 -13.94
N TYR A 114 5.26 11.56 -14.44
CA TYR A 114 6.30 12.56 -14.22
C TYR A 114 6.65 13.30 -15.51
N THR A 115 7.11 14.54 -15.34
CA THR A 115 8.08 15.19 -16.23
C THR A 115 9.39 15.34 -15.47
N ARG A 116 10.42 14.58 -15.87
CA ARG A 116 11.68 14.45 -15.13
C ARG A 116 11.46 14.01 -13.66
N SER A 117 11.45 14.98 -12.74
CA SER A 117 11.23 14.78 -11.30
C SER A 117 9.94 15.42 -10.79
N ASN A 118 9.20 16.15 -11.64
CA ASN A 118 7.97 16.84 -11.25
C ASN A 118 6.75 15.94 -11.53
N PRO A 119 5.93 15.60 -10.52
CA PRO A 119 4.72 14.82 -10.73
C PRO A 119 3.64 15.69 -11.41
N LEU A 120 3.00 15.16 -12.45
CA LEU A 120 1.94 15.83 -13.21
C LEU A 120 0.56 15.25 -12.92
N TRP A 121 0.50 13.96 -12.59
CA TRP A 121 -0.74 13.25 -12.24
C TRP A 121 -0.41 12.08 -11.30
N SER A 122 -1.34 11.76 -10.40
CA SER A 122 -1.27 10.59 -9.53
C SER A 122 -2.63 9.89 -9.43
N SER A 123 -2.60 8.57 -9.26
CA SER A 123 -3.79 7.78 -8.91
C SER A 123 -4.31 8.08 -7.50
N ASN A 124 -3.49 8.76 -6.67
CA ASN A 124 -3.76 9.05 -5.26
C ASN A 124 -4.03 7.77 -4.48
N THR A 125 -3.20 6.75 -4.72
CA THR A 125 -3.30 5.43 -4.07
C THR A 125 -2.13 5.15 -3.14
N ASN A 126 -1.30 6.16 -2.87
CA ASN A 126 -0.25 6.06 -1.87
C ASN A 126 -0.84 5.60 -0.54
N ALA A 127 -0.10 4.78 0.20
CA ALA A 127 -0.47 4.10 1.46
C ALA A 127 -0.94 5.00 2.63
N GLY A 128 -1.30 6.26 2.42
CA GLY A 128 -1.95 7.16 3.39
C GLY A 128 -3.24 7.84 2.90
N ASN A 129 -3.44 7.96 1.59
CA ASN A 129 -4.66 8.48 0.98
C ASN A 129 -5.26 7.35 0.16
N GLY A 130 -6.15 6.57 0.76
CA GLY A 130 -6.87 5.54 0.02
C GLY A 130 -7.50 6.17 -1.21
N GLY A 131 -7.10 5.72 -2.40
CA GLY A 131 -7.60 6.23 -3.67
C GLY A 131 -9.11 6.05 -3.80
N ASN A 132 -9.65 6.30 -5.00
CA ASN A 132 -11.09 6.34 -5.26
C ASN A 132 -11.89 5.06 -4.85
N PHE A 133 -11.21 3.99 -4.45
CA PHE A 133 -11.75 2.74 -3.90
C PHE A 133 -11.68 2.61 -2.37
N GLY A 134 -11.32 3.68 -1.64
CA GLY A 134 -11.45 3.76 -0.17
C GLY A 134 -10.48 2.91 0.64
N PHE A 135 -9.49 2.26 0.02
CA PHE A 135 -8.53 1.43 0.73
C PHE A 135 -7.41 2.28 1.35
N ARG A 136 -7.65 2.77 2.56
CA ARG A 136 -6.55 3.21 3.44
C ARG A 136 -5.67 1.99 3.69
N ASP A 137 -4.37 2.07 3.37
CA ASP A 137 -3.41 1.13 3.96
C ASP A 137 -3.46 1.38 5.47
N THR A 138 -4.08 0.43 6.16
CA THR A 138 -4.27 0.46 7.61
C THR A 138 -3.25 -0.43 8.31
N SER A 139 -2.35 -1.06 7.54
CA SER A 139 -1.29 -1.92 8.08
C SER A 139 -0.18 -1.11 8.74
N SER A 140 -0.17 0.21 8.54
CA SER A 140 0.84 1.14 9.02
C SER A 140 0.16 2.43 9.50
N LEU A 141 0.38 2.82 10.75
CA LEU A 141 -0.20 4.01 11.37
C LEU A 141 0.93 4.92 11.87
N ASN A 142 0.69 6.23 11.81
CA ASN A 142 1.60 7.24 12.34
C ASN A 142 1.12 7.73 13.72
N PRO A 143 2.02 8.27 14.56
CA PRO A 143 1.68 9.01 15.77
C PRO A 143 0.57 10.03 15.52
N GLY A 144 -0.32 10.17 16.50
CA GLY A 144 -1.53 11.00 16.42
C GLY A 144 -2.80 10.23 16.04
N TYR A 145 -2.70 8.98 15.58
CA TYR A 145 -3.85 8.17 15.18
C TYR A 145 -4.75 7.80 16.38
N GLN A 146 -6.03 8.21 16.33
CA GLN A 146 -7.05 7.82 17.30
C GLN A 146 -7.95 6.71 16.73
N PHE A 147 -8.08 5.62 17.47
CA PHE A 147 -8.86 4.46 17.04
C PHE A 147 -10.35 4.73 17.20
N ARG A 148 -11.13 4.38 16.18
CA ARG A 148 -12.59 4.36 16.26
C ARG A 148 -13.05 3.00 16.76
N LYS A 149 -14.02 2.99 17.68
CA LYS A 149 -14.61 1.74 18.17
C LYS A 149 -15.21 0.93 17.02
N GLY A 150 -14.92 -0.38 17.01
CA GLY A 150 -15.38 -1.33 16.00
C GLY A 150 -14.66 -1.24 14.65
N GLN A 151 -13.75 -0.28 14.46
CA GLN A 151 -12.97 -0.18 13.22
C GLN A 151 -11.90 -1.28 13.20
N LYS A 152 -11.81 -1.99 12.07
CA LYS A 152 -10.72 -2.93 11.79
C LYS A 152 -9.67 -2.28 10.91
N LEU A 153 -8.41 -2.42 11.32
CA LEU A 153 -7.21 -2.00 10.60
C LEU A 153 -6.46 -3.26 10.20
N TYR A 154 -6.24 -3.49 8.92
CA TYR A 154 -5.78 -4.78 8.42
C TYR A 154 -4.28 -4.80 8.16
N SER A 155 -3.64 -5.96 8.36
CA SER A 155 -2.33 -6.26 7.80
C SER A 155 -2.35 -6.09 6.29
N ALA A 156 -1.17 -5.95 5.66
CA ALA A 156 -1.09 -5.73 4.23
C ALA A 156 -1.72 -6.89 3.44
N ASN A 157 -1.61 -8.14 3.92
CA ASN A 157 -2.24 -9.34 3.36
C ASN A 157 -3.69 -9.57 3.82
N ARG A 158 -4.24 -8.70 4.68
CA ARG A 158 -5.58 -8.81 5.28
C ARG A 158 -5.86 -10.08 6.07
N SER A 159 -4.84 -10.88 6.37
CA SER A 159 -4.98 -12.09 7.19
C SER A 159 -5.13 -11.77 8.67
N TYR A 160 -4.77 -10.55 9.07
CA TYR A 160 -4.84 -10.07 10.45
C TYR A 160 -5.46 -8.68 10.50
N TYR A 161 -6.05 -8.34 11.64
CA TYR A 161 -6.48 -6.98 11.90
C TYR A 161 -6.31 -6.58 13.36
N LEU A 162 -6.04 -5.29 13.58
CA LEU A 162 -6.12 -4.62 14.88
C LEU A 162 -7.47 -3.89 14.97
N SER A 163 -8.16 -4.03 16.10
CA SER A 163 -9.43 -3.36 16.35
C SER A 163 -9.53 -2.89 17.79
N PHE A 164 -9.93 -1.63 17.98
CA PHE A 164 -10.42 -1.18 19.27
C PHE A 164 -11.92 -1.54 19.34
N GLN A 165 -12.24 -2.62 20.04
CA GLN A 165 -13.56 -3.21 20.07
C GLN A 165 -14.56 -2.35 20.86
N THR A 166 -15.86 -2.63 20.71
CA THR A 166 -16.92 -1.81 21.31
C THR A 166 -16.93 -1.90 22.85
N ASP A 167 -16.49 -3.03 23.38
CA ASP A 167 -16.27 -3.33 24.81
C ASP A 167 -15.11 -2.54 25.44
N GLY A 168 -14.24 -1.94 24.63
CA GLY A 168 -13.07 -1.17 25.08
C GLY A 168 -11.74 -1.90 24.97
N ASN A 169 -11.72 -3.11 24.40
CA ASN A 169 -10.52 -3.90 24.28
C ASN A 169 -9.78 -3.61 22.96
N LEU A 170 -8.45 -3.44 22.99
CA LEU A 170 -7.64 -3.35 21.78
C LEU A 170 -7.11 -4.73 21.44
N VAL A 171 -7.58 -5.29 20.33
CA VAL A 171 -7.36 -6.70 19.98
C VAL A 171 -6.73 -6.82 18.59
N LEU A 172 -5.64 -7.59 18.51
CA LEU A 172 -5.10 -8.13 17.27
C LEU A 172 -5.70 -9.51 17.04
N ALA A 173 -6.30 -9.75 15.88
CA ALA A 173 -7.00 -10.97 15.56
C ALA A 173 -6.71 -11.46 14.14
N THR A 174 -6.98 -12.74 13.87
CA THR A 174 -7.05 -13.28 12.51
C THR A 174 -8.21 -12.65 11.75
N LYS A 175 -8.22 -12.72 10.42
CA LYS A 175 -9.33 -12.26 9.57
C LYS A 175 -10.68 -12.89 9.93
N ASN A 176 -10.67 -14.10 10.51
CA ASN A 176 -11.86 -14.83 10.94
C ASN A 176 -12.37 -14.37 12.31
N GLY A 177 -11.58 -13.56 13.04
CA GLY A 177 -11.94 -13.04 14.35
C GLY A 177 -11.28 -13.72 15.54
N ASP A 178 -10.37 -14.67 15.30
CA ASP A 178 -9.67 -15.36 16.40
C ASP A 178 -8.66 -14.40 17.05
N PRO A 179 -8.77 -14.10 18.35
CA PRO A 179 -7.85 -13.19 19.03
C PRO A 179 -6.46 -13.83 19.13
N ILE A 180 -5.44 -13.02 18.83
CA ILE A 180 -4.02 -13.38 18.88
C ILE A 180 -3.34 -12.64 20.03
N TRP A 181 -3.66 -11.35 20.18
CA TRP A 181 -3.17 -10.50 21.26
C TRP A 181 -4.26 -9.51 21.70
N SER A 182 -4.23 -9.09 22.95
CA SER A 182 -5.17 -8.11 23.51
C SER A 182 -4.49 -7.24 24.57
N SER A 183 -4.92 -5.98 24.70
CA SER A 183 -4.54 -5.09 25.80
C SER A 183 -5.14 -5.48 27.15
N ALA A 184 -6.08 -6.44 27.18
CA ALA A 184 -6.86 -6.84 28.36
C ALA A 184 -7.55 -5.65 29.04
N THR A 185 -7.94 -4.65 28.25
CA THR A 185 -8.65 -3.48 28.73
C THR A 185 -10.13 -3.66 28.45
N ASP A 186 -10.84 -4.33 29.33
CA ASP A 186 -12.29 -4.22 29.34
C ASP A 186 -12.64 -2.90 30.04
N ASN A 187 -13.72 -2.23 29.59
CA ASN A 187 -14.27 -0.95 30.04
C ASN A 187 -14.21 0.17 28.99
N ARG A 188 -15.23 1.02 29.01
CA ARG A 188 -15.44 2.10 28.05
C ARG A 188 -14.26 3.10 28.08
N GLY A 189 -13.93 3.65 26.91
CA GLY A 189 -12.90 4.67 26.76
C GLY A 189 -12.45 4.78 25.30
N TYR A 190 -11.18 5.07 25.06
CA TYR A 190 -10.59 5.20 23.72
C TYR A 190 -9.13 4.71 23.67
N ALA A 191 -8.67 4.33 22.49
CA ALA A 191 -7.26 4.04 22.23
C ALA A 191 -6.66 5.11 21.30
N LYS A 192 -5.41 5.48 21.55
CA LYS A 192 -4.65 6.43 20.72
C LYS A 192 -3.20 5.97 20.58
N PHE A 193 -2.71 5.99 19.35
CA PHE A 193 -1.27 6.02 19.08
C PHE A 193 -0.84 7.48 19.12
N GLN A 194 -0.18 7.86 20.20
CA GLN A 194 0.07 9.24 20.60
C GLN A 194 1.24 9.85 19.83
N ASP A 195 1.29 11.19 19.82
CA ASP A 195 2.32 11.97 19.13
C ASP A 195 3.74 11.75 19.72
N ASP A 196 3.82 11.32 20.98
CA ASP A 196 5.07 10.94 21.66
C ASP A 196 5.55 9.51 21.32
N GLY A 197 4.81 8.80 20.45
CA GLY A 197 5.12 7.44 20.03
C GLY A 197 4.57 6.35 20.93
N ASN A 198 3.76 6.67 21.95
CA ASN A 198 3.15 5.65 22.81
C ASN A 198 1.79 5.19 22.29
N LEU A 199 1.53 3.88 22.28
CA LEU A 199 0.18 3.35 22.09
C LEU A 199 -0.48 3.16 23.47
N VAL A 200 -1.60 3.83 23.69
CA VAL A 200 -2.27 3.90 25.01
C VAL A 200 -3.76 3.65 24.87
N VAL A 201 -4.32 2.89 25.80
CA VAL A 201 -5.76 2.80 26.04
C VAL A 201 -6.11 3.59 27.30
N TYR A 202 -7.12 4.43 27.17
CA TYR A 202 -7.67 5.28 28.23
C TYR A 202 -9.08 4.82 28.61
N ASP A 203 -9.44 5.01 29.88
CA ASP A 203 -10.84 4.92 30.32
C ASP A 203 -11.63 6.22 30.00
N SER A 204 -12.91 6.24 30.36
CA SER A 204 -13.79 7.41 30.16
C SER A 204 -13.43 8.66 30.97
N TYR A 205 -12.55 8.54 31.97
CA TYR A 205 -12.06 9.65 32.79
C TYR A 205 -10.68 10.15 32.34
N ASN A 206 -10.22 9.72 31.16
CA ASN A 206 -8.89 10.00 30.62
C ASN A 206 -7.74 9.43 31.46
N LYS A 207 -7.98 8.39 32.26
CA LYS A 207 -6.91 7.65 32.94
C LYS A 207 -6.34 6.59 32.00
N ALA A 208 -5.02 6.58 31.84
CA ALA A 208 -4.34 5.53 31.08
C ALA A 208 -4.46 4.20 31.85
N ILE A 209 -5.04 3.19 31.20
CA ILE A 209 -5.28 1.86 31.78
C ILE A 209 -4.37 0.78 31.19
N TRP A 210 -3.82 1.02 30.00
CA TRP A 210 -2.79 0.19 29.39
C TRP A 210 -1.91 1.03 28.47
N SER A 211 -0.63 0.71 28.37
CA SER A 211 0.23 1.31 27.36
C SER A 211 1.38 0.39 26.94
N THR A 212 1.97 0.67 25.79
CA THR A 212 3.20 0.02 25.32
C THR A 212 4.48 0.48 26.05
N ASN A 213 4.40 1.49 26.93
CA ASN A 213 5.55 2.12 27.58
C ASN A 213 6.66 2.53 26.58
N SER A 214 6.24 3.11 25.46
CA SER A 214 7.13 3.48 24.34
C SER A 214 7.25 4.98 24.11
N SER A 215 6.70 5.79 25.02
CA SER A 215 6.76 7.26 24.97
C SER A 215 8.18 7.78 24.87
N ASN A 216 8.40 8.72 23.96
CA ASN A 216 9.69 9.39 23.71
C ASN A 216 10.85 8.45 23.37
N ARG A 217 10.58 7.22 22.92
CA ARG A 217 11.59 6.25 22.46
C ARG A 217 11.84 6.30 20.95
N GLY A 218 11.44 7.40 20.31
CA GLY A 218 11.61 7.62 18.87
C GLY A 218 10.67 6.78 18.00
N VAL A 219 9.57 6.24 18.57
CA VAL A 219 8.57 5.49 17.81
C VAL A 219 7.83 6.43 16.85
N ARG A 220 7.76 6.04 15.57
CA ARG A 220 7.13 6.81 14.49
C ARG A 220 6.16 5.98 13.66
N ASN A 221 6.07 4.68 13.94
CA ASN A 221 5.24 3.80 13.16
C ASN A 221 4.68 2.66 14.02
N LEU A 222 3.38 2.39 13.86
CA LEU A 222 2.71 1.19 14.34
C LEU A 222 2.35 0.33 13.14
N LYS A 223 2.79 -0.92 13.14
CA LYS A 223 2.63 -1.83 12.02
C LYS A 223 1.93 -3.12 12.41
N ILE A 224 0.91 -3.48 11.63
CA ILE A 224 0.22 -4.78 11.68
C ILE A 224 0.87 -5.65 10.60
N GLN A 225 1.64 -6.63 11.02
CA GLN A 225 2.49 -7.42 10.13
C GLN A 225 1.72 -8.61 9.54
N ASP A 226 2.19 -9.07 8.38
CA ASP A 226 1.59 -10.19 7.63
C ASP A 226 1.80 -11.56 8.31
N ASP A 227 2.55 -11.60 9.42
CA ASP A 227 2.86 -12.75 10.28
C ASP A 227 2.06 -12.77 11.59
N GLY A 228 1.10 -11.85 11.76
CA GLY A 228 0.26 -11.78 12.96
C GLY A 228 0.91 -11.05 14.14
N ASN A 229 1.93 -10.23 13.87
CA ASN A 229 2.59 -9.41 14.89
C ASN A 229 2.15 -7.94 14.83
N LEU A 230 2.07 -7.29 15.99
CA LEU A 230 1.86 -5.84 16.11
C LEU A 230 3.16 -5.20 16.62
N VAL A 231 3.77 -4.30 15.84
CA VAL A 231 5.10 -3.76 16.14
C VAL A 231 5.12 -2.25 16.08
N LEU A 232 5.78 -1.62 17.06
CA LEU A 232 6.12 -0.20 17.05
C LEU A 232 7.58 -0.03 16.61
N TYR A 233 7.80 0.72 15.54
CA TYR A 233 9.11 0.99 14.96
C TYR A 233 9.54 2.45 15.16
N ASN A 234 10.86 2.67 15.28
CA ASN A 234 11.47 3.98 15.15
C ASN A 234 11.83 4.34 13.70
N ASP A 235 12.38 5.54 13.48
CA ASP A 235 12.81 6.04 12.15
C ASP A 235 13.85 5.16 11.45
N ASN A 236 14.62 4.37 12.21
CA ASN A 236 15.62 3.44 11.70
C ASN A 236 15.03 2.04 11.42
N ASN A 237 13.70 1.89 11.40
CA ASN A 237 13.00 0.60 11.32
C ASN A 237 13.40 -0.42 12.40
N SER A 238 13.91 0.06 13.55
CA SER A 238 14.20 -0.80 14.70
C SER A 238 12.94 -0.96 15.54
N ALA A 239 12.60 -2.20 15.89
CA ALA A 239 11.45 -2.49 16.73
C ALA A 239 11.70 -2.02 18.17
N ILE A 240 10.85 -1.13 18.67
CA ILE A 240 10.88 -0.60 20.04
C ILE A 240 9.95 -1.37 20.96
N TRP A 241 8.82 -1.83 20.42
CA TRP A 241 7.86 -2.68 21.11
C TRP A 241 7.24 -3.65 20.11
N SER A 242 6.85 -4.83 20.58
CA SER A 242 6.20 -5.88 19.80
C SER A 242 5.18 -6.59 20.69
N SER A 243 4.04 -7.02 20.13
CA SER A 243 3.10 -7.91 20.84
C SER A 243 3.73 -9.28 21.12
N GLY A 244 4.82 -9.62 20.43
CA GLY A 244 5.51 -10.91 20.58
C GLY A 244 4.69 -12.08 20.01
N THR A 245 3.70 -11.77 19.17
CA THR A 245 2.80 -12.76 18.59
C THR A 245 3.19 -12.97 17.14
N GLN A 246 3.71 -14.14 16.80
CA GLN A 246 4.02 -14.53 15.42
C GLN A 246 3.36 -15.88 15.18
N ARG A 247 2.70 -16.07 14.04
CA ARG A 247 2.01 -17.30 13.66
C ARG A 247 2.34 -17.75 12.25
#